data_AF-A0A643C480-F1
#
_entry.id   AF-A0A643C480-F1
#
_cell.length_a   1.000
_cell.length_b   1.000
_cell.length_c   1.000
_cell.angle_alpha   90.00
_cell.angle_beta   90.00
_cell.angle_gamma   90.00
#
_symmetry.space_group_name_H-M   'P 1'
#
loop_
_entity.id
_entity.type
_entity.pdbx_description
1 polymer ?
#
loop_
_entity_poly.entity_id
_entity_poly.type
_entity_poly.pdbx_seq_one_letter_code
_entity_poly.pdbx_strand_id
1 'polypeptide(L)' 'MNSVREACTDTKHEYDQCFNCWFAEKFLNGDPCTDLFKHSAKAIKKEIPIEGLEFMGHGKEKTESSS' A
#
# COMPACT_ATOMS: atom_id res chain seq x y z
N MET A 1 0.86 -13.97 -0.07
CA MET A 1 -0.21 -13.81 -1.08
C MET A 1 0.43 -13.28 -2.37
N ASN A 2 0.07 -13.79 -3.55
CA ASN A 2 0.74 -13.38 -4.78
C ASN A 2 0.33 -11.96 -5.19
N SER A 3 1.20 -11.28 -5.94
CA SER A 3 0.85 -9.98 -6.55
C SER A 3 0.05 -10.21 -7.84
N VAL A 4 -0.61 -9.16 -8.34
CA VAL A 4 -1.35 -9.20 -9.63
C VAL A 4 -0.41 -9.59 -10.77
N ARG A 5 0.88 -9.27 -10.63
CA ARG A 5 1.95 -9.61 -11.56
C ARG A 5 2.98 -10.45 -10.83
N GLU A 6 3.36 -11.57 -11.42
CA GLU A 6 4.27 -12.53 -10.80
C GLU A 6 5.61 -11.89 -10.42
N ALA A 7 6.14 -11.01 -11.28
CA ALA A 7 7.37 -10.25 -11.08
C ALA A 7 7.36 -9.31 -9.85
N CYS A 8 6.19 -8.98 -9.31
CA CYS A 8 6.05 -8.14 -8.12
C CYS A 8 5.78 -8.96 -6.84
N THR A 9 5.73 -10.31 -6.94
CA THR A 9 5.32 -11.17 -5.81
C THR A 9 6.34 -11.16 -4.69
N ASP A 10 7.63 -11.21 -4.98
CA ASP A 10 8.68 -11.23 -3.96
C ASP A 10 8.72 -9.92 -3.17
N THR A 11 8.73 -8.78 -3.88
CA THR A 11 8.67 -7.45 -3.27
C THR A 11 7.39 -7.22 -2.46
N LYS A 12 6.26 -7.75 -2.94
CA LYS A 12 4.99 -7.70 -2.19
C LYS A 12 5.10 -8.52 -0.91
N HIS A 13 5.71 -9.70 -0.97
CA HIS A 13 5.83 -10.58 0.20
C HIS A 13 6.61 -9.90 1.32
N GLU A 14 7.75 -9.28 1.00
CA GLU A 14 8.57 -8.54 1.98
C GLU A 14 7.79 -7.38 2.61
N TYR A 15 7.05 -6.62 1.79
CA TYR A 15 6.19 -5.55 2.28
C TYR A 15 5.06 -6.07 3.17
N ASP A 16 4.35 -7.11 2.75
CA ASP A 16 3.23 -7.71 3.49
C ASP A 16 3.69 -8.24 4.86
N GLN A 17 4.88 -8.86 4.93
CA GLN A 17 5.47 -9.33 6.19
C GLN A 17 5.78 -8.17 7.13
N CYS A 18 6.44 -7.13 6.63
CA CYS A 18 6.73 -5.93 7.40
C CYS A 18 5.42 -5.28 7.91
N PHE A 19 4.44 -5.11 7.02
CA PHE A 19 3.16 -4.49 7.34
C PHE A 19 2.38 -5.30 8.36
N ASN A 20 2.38 -6.64 8.30
CA ASN A 20 1.67 -7.47 9.27
C ASN A 20 2.32 -7.41 10.66
N CYS A 21 3.65 -7.44 10.74
CA CYS A 21 4.36 -7.24 12.02
C CYS A 21 4.07 -5.84 12.57
N TRP A 22 4.20 -4.81 11.72
CA TRP A 22 3.85 -3.44 12.07
C TRP A 22 2.39 -3.31 12.54
N PHE A 23 1.43 -3.82 11.80
CA PHE A 23 0.01 -3.71 12.13
C PHE A 23 -0.33 -4.43 13.43
N ALA A 24 0.28 -5.59 13.69
CA ALA A 24 0.09 -6.33 14.93
C ALA A 24 0.74 -5.66 16.16
N GLU A 25 1.84 -4.91 15.98
CA GLU A 25 2.64 -4.38 17.07
C GLU A 25 2.36 -2.91 17.44
N LYS A 26 1.60 -2.14 16.65
CA LYS A 26 1.70 -0.67 16.77
C LYS A 26 0.67 -0.01 17.69
N PHE A 27 1.19 0.29 18.89
CA PHE A 27 0.77 1.42 19.73
C PHE A 27 1.83 2.55 19.84
N LEU A 28 3.14 2.32 19.52
CA LEU A 28 4.19 3.31 19.92
C LEU A 28 5.40 3.61 19.00
N ASN A 29 5.64 2.97 17.85
CA ASN A 29 6.92 3.20 17.12
C ASN A 29 6.79 3.29 15.60
N GLY A 30 6.30 4.42 15.06
CA GLY A 30 6.45 4.82 13.64
C GLY A 30 6.11 3.79 12.56
N ASP A 31 6.39 4.10 11.29
CA ASP A 31 6.12 3.20 10.15
C ASP A 31 7.42 2.79 9.43
N PRO A 32 8.07 1.68 9.86
CA PRO A 32 9.32 1.18 9.31
C PRO A 32 9.16 0.59 7.90
N CYS A 33 7.92 0.36 7.45
CA CYS A 33 7.63 -0.29 6.17
C CYS A 33 7.48 0.71 5.01
N THR A 34 7.67 2.00 5.26
CA THR A 34 7.44 3.07 4.28
C THR A 34 8.30 2.94 3.02
N ASP A 35 9.57 2.55 3.15
CA ASP A 35 10.45 2.43 1.98
C ASP A 35 10.19 1.13 1.20
N LEU A 36 9.83 0.05 1.89
CA LEU A 36 9.31 -1.19 1.28
C LEU A 36 8.02 -0.92 0.50
N PHE A 37 7.12 -0.10 1.05
CA PHE A 37 5.89 0.32 0.38
C PHE A 37 6.18 1.11 -0.90
N LYS A 38 7.11 2.07 -0.86
CA LYS A 38 7.49 2.85 -2.06
C LYS A 38 8.04 1.93 -3.16
N HIS A 39 8.84 0.93 -2.80
CA HIS A 39 9.41 0.00 -3.75
C HIS A 39 8.34 -0.92 -4.36
N SER A 40 7.51 -1.55 -3.53
CA SER A 40 6.42 -2.43 -3.98
C SER A 40 5.38 -1.67 -4.81
N ALA A 41 4.95 -0.49 -4.37
CA ALA A 41 4.00 0.35 -5.08
C ALA A 41 4.54 0.84 -6.42
N LYS A 42 5.84 1.15 -6.52
CA LYS A 42 6.49 1.53 -7.79
C LYS A 42 6.52 0.36 -8.77
N ALA A 43 6.79 -0.85 -8.29
CA ALA A 43 6.79 -2.05 -9.14
C ALA A 43 5.37 -2.32 -9.68
N ILE A 44 4.36 -2.29 -8.80
CA ILE A 44 2.97 -2.53 -9.17
C ILE A 44 2.44 -1.46 -10.15
N LYS A 45 2.74 -0.18 -9.90
CA LYS A 45 2.31 0.93 -10.78
C LYS A 45 2.93 0.88 -12.18
N LYS A 46 4.08 0.23 -12.36
CA LYS A 46 4.68 0.02 -13.68
C LYS A 46 3.99 -1.10 -14.45
N GLU A 47 3.54 -2.12 -13.75
CA GLU A 47 3.01 -3.35 -14.35
C GLU A 47 1.49 -3.34 -14.53
N ILE A 48 0.78 -2.49 -13.77
CA ILE A 48 -0.67 -2.32 -13.83
C ILE A 48 -1.00 -0.95 -14.44
N PRO A 49 -1.67 -0.90 -15.60
CA PRO A 49 -2.20 0.35 -16.13
C PRO A 49 -3.29 0.90 -15.19
N ILE A 50 -3.16 2.17 -14.82
CA ILE A 50 -4.11 2.84 -13.90
C ILE A 50 -5.41 3.17 -14.63
N GLU A 51 -5.38 3.26 -15.95
CA GLU A 51 -6.56 3.50 -16.80
C GLU A 51 -7.54 2.32 -16.68
N GLY A 52 -8.71 2.58 -16.09
CA GLY A 52 -9.72 1.56 -15.76
C GLY A 52 -9.68 1.03 -14.33
N LEU A 53 -8.73 1.48 -13.49
CA LEU A 53 -8.70 1.16 -12.07
C LEU A 53 -9.46 2.23 -11.26
N GLU A 54 -10.62 1.86 -10.74
CA GLU A 54 -11.41 2.75 -9.88
C GLU A 54 -11.16 2.47 -8.40
N PHE A 55 -11.06 3.53 -7.60
CA PHE A 55 -11.01 3.41 -6.15
C PHE A 55 -12.41 3.05 -5.63
N MET A 56 -12.59 1.81 -5.20
CA MET A 56 -13.87 1.31 -4.67
C MET A 56 -14.10 1.61 -3.17
N GLY A 57 -13.33 2.50 -2.53
CA GLY A 57 -13.56 2.86 -1.14
C GLY A 57 -14.62 3.94 -0.96
N HIS A 58 -15.31 3.95 0.19
CA HIS A 58 -16.15 5.08 0.63
C HIS A 58 -15.26 6.28 0.99
N GLY A 59 -14.75 6.98 -0.02
CA GLY A 59 -13.93 8.19 0.12
C GLY A 59 -14.72 9.44 -0.26
N LYS A 60 -15.70 9.83 0.55
CA LYS A 60 -16.34 11.16 0.50
C LYS A 60 -16.47 11.73 1.91
N GLU A 61 -15.34 12.11 2.49
CA GLU A 61 -15.30 13.21 3.44
C GLU A 61 -14.31 14.27 2.92
N LYS A 62 -14.85 15.23 2.16
CA LYS A 62 -14.41 16.61 2.21
C LYS A 62 -15.57 17.33 2.91
N THR A 63 -15.35 18.04 4.00
CA THR A 63 -15.08 19.48 3.94
C THR A 63 -14.57 19.93 5.30
N GLU A 64 -13.32 20.38 5.35
CA GLU A 64 -12.90 21.40 6.31
C GLU A 64 -13.84 22.59 6.11
N SER A 65 -14.81 22.77 7.01
CA SER A 65 -15.49 24.05 7.18
C SER A 65 -14.46 24.99 7.78
N SER A 66 -13.85 25.80 6.92
CA SER A 66 -13.19 27.04 7.34
C SER A 66 -14.17 27.85 8.19
N SER A 67 -13.66 28.39 9.30
CA SER A 67 -14.32 29.36 10.18
C SER A 67 -14.88 30.57 9.44
#